data_AF-A0A8J4PPV0-F1
#
_entry.id   AF-A0A8J4PPV0-F1
#
_cell.length_a   1.000
_cell.length_b   1.000
_cell.length_c   1.000
_cell.angle_alpha   90.00
_cell.angle_beta   90.00
_cell.angle_gamma   90.00
#
_symmetry.space_group_name_H-M   'P 1'
#
loop_
_entity.id
_entity.type
_entity.pdbx_description
1 polymer ?
#
loop_
_entity_poly.entity_id
_entity_poly.type
_entity_poly.pdbx_seq_one_letter_code
_entity_poly.pdbx_strand_id
1 'polypeptide(L)'
;MNEVDMKVIEIKMMASIFNGLLEACSSKCISSYSEADLTVGESVCVERCATKWMETFKKVQTKMSGGAMPAGMDAAPAEAAPEKKGWFS
;
A
#
# COMPACT_ATOMS: atom_id res chain seq x y z
N MET A 1 26.32 3.69 15.95
CA MET A 1 25.66 3.29 14.69
C MET A 1 26.73 3.13 13.66
N ASN A 2 27.03 1.88 13.31
CA ASN A 2 27.89 1.57 12.17
C ASN A 2 27.04 1.48 10.88
N GLU A 3 27.67 1.28 9.74
CA GLU A 3 27.00 1.19 8.44
C GLU A 3 25.94 0.07 8.42
N VAL A 4 26.25 -1.09 9.02
CA VAL A 4 25.36 -2.25 9.07
C VAL A 4 24.09 -1.95 9.86
N ASP A 5 24.20 -1.24 10.99
CA ASP A 5 23.04 -0.88 11.82
C ASP A 5 22.02 -0.05 11.04
N MET A 6 22.49 0.91 10.23
CA MET A 6 21.63 1.73 9.39
C MET A 6 20.92 0.92 8.31
N LYS A 7 21.63 -0.03 7.69
CA LYS A 7 21.05 -0.94 6.69
C LYS A 7 20.04 -1.89 7.31
N VAL A 8 20.26 -2.33 8.54
CA VAL A 8 19.29 -3.14 9.29
C VAL A 8 18.02 -2.34 9.58
N ILE A 9 18.13 -1.05 9.89
CA ILE A 9 16.95 -0.19 10.10
C ILE A 9 16.14 -0.07 8.80
N GLU A 10 16.79 0.17 7.67
CA GLU A 10 16.14 0.26 6.36
C GLU A 10 15.34 -1.01 6.03
N ILE A 11 15.95 -2.19 6.21
CA ILE A 11 15.29 -3.49 5.98
C ILE A 11 14.12 -3.68 6.94
N LYS A 12 14.27 -3.34 8.22
CA LYS A 12 13.19 -3.46 9.22
C LYS A 12 12.00 -2.59 8.88
N MET A 13 12.24 -1.38 8.37
CA MET A 13 11.16 -0.50 7.89
C MET A 13 10.42 -1.14 6.71
N MET A 14 11.13 -1.63 5.70
CA MET A 14 10.51 -2.31 4.55
C MET A 14 9.71 -3.55 4.96
N ALA A 15 10.24 -4.36 5.88
CA ALA A 15 9.55 -5.54 6.39
C ALA A 15 8.25 -5.17 7.12
N SER A 16 8.26 -4.08 7.92
CA SER A 16 7.05 -3.60 8.59
C SER A 16 5.97 -3.16 7.60
N ILE A 17 6.36 -2.50 6.49
CA ILE A 17 5.43 -2.10 5.44
C ILE A 17 4.82 -3.33 4.78
N PHE A 18 5.65 -4.31 4.42
CA PHE A 18 5.21 -5.55 3.79
C PHE A 18 4.23 -6.34 4.66
N ASN A 19 4.55 -6.49 5.96
CA ASN A 19 3.67 -7.19 6.91
C ASN A 19 2.32 -6.48 7.08
N GLY A 20 2.31 -5.15 7.15
CA GLY A 20 1.06 -4.38 7.24
C GLY A 20 0.20 -4.48 5.96
N LEU A 21 0.83 -4.56 4.79
CA LEU A 21 0.15 -4.79 3.52
C LEU A 21 -0.44 -6.21 3.48
N LEU A 22 0.35 -7.22 3.88
CA LEU A 22 -0.06 -8.63 3.90
C LEU A 22 -1.26 -8.83 4.82
N GLU A 23 -1.20 -8.33 6.05
CA GLU A 23 -2.30 -8.44 7.03
C GLU A 23 -3.56 -7.76 6.51
N ALA A 24 -3.45 -6.53 6.00
CA ALA A 24 -4.61 -5.75 5.56
C ALA A 24 -5.27 -6.30 4.29
N CYS A 25 -4.49 -6.82 3.34
CA CYS A 25 -5.03 -7.29 2.08
C CYS A 25 -5.49 -8.74 2.13
N SER A 26 -4.80 -9.61 2.88
CA SER A 26 -5.29 -10.97 3.12
C SER A 26 -6.64 -10.95 3.84
N SER A 27 -6.78 -10.14 4.89
CA SER A 27 -8.04 -10.07 5.66
C SER A 27 -9.22 -9.49 4.89
N LYS A 28 -8.97 -8.68 3.84
CA LYS A 28 -10.02 -8.02 3.03
C LYS A 28 -10.39 -8.81 1.79
N CYS A 29 -9.42 -9.49 1.19
CA CYS A 29 -9.59 -10.09 -0.12
C CYS A 29 -9.74 -11.61 -0.06
N ILE A 30 -9.22 -12.28 0.97
CA ILE A 30 -9.26 -13.75 1.09
C ILE A 30 -10.21 -14.10 2.23
N SER A 31 -11.37 -14.67 1.89
CA SER A 31 -12.41 -15.03 2.88
C SER A 31 -12.39 -16.50 3.29
N SER A 32 -11.97 -17.39 2.38
CA SER A 32 -11.90 -18.84 2.61
C SER A 32 -10.83 -19.47 1.74
N TYR A 33 -10.13 -20.48 2.27
CA TYR A 33 -9.13 -21.26 1.53
C TYR A 33 -9.74 -22.55 0.98
N SER A 34 -10.58 -22.43 -0.06
CA SER A 34 -11.21 -23.58 -0.70
C SER A 34 -10.34 -24.21 -1.79
N GLU A 35 -9.44 -23.42 -2.38
CA GLU A 35 -8.55 -23.81 -3.48
C GLU A 35 -7.14 -23.28 -3.23
N ALA A 36 -6.15 -23.84 -3.92
CA ALA A 36 -4.75 -23.45 -3.74
C ALA A 36 -4.42 -22.11 -4.43
N ASP A 37 -5.12 -21.80 -5.53
CA ASP A 37 -4.89 -20.61 -6.33
C ASP A 37 -5.89 -19.51 -5.97
N LEU A 38 -5.45 -18.25 -6.12
CA LEU A 38 -6.35 -17.12 -6.00
C LEU A 38 -7.31 -17.10 -7.20
N THR A 39 -8.60 -16.95 -6.90
CA THR A 39 -9.58 -16.68 -7.94
C THR A 39 -9.28 -15.35 -8.63
N VAL A 40 -9.84 -15.13 -9.83
CA VAL A 40 -9.72 -13.86 -10.55
C VAL A 40 -10.21 -12.68 -9.68
N GLY A 41 -11.27 -12.90 -8.89
CA GLY A 41 -11.82 -11.90 -7.98
C GLY A 41 -10.85 -11.54 -6.86
N GLU A 42 -10.22 -12.54 -6.22
CA GLU A 42 -9.23 -12.31 -5.17
C GLU A 42 -7.98 -11.62 -5.71
N SER A 43 -7.50 -12.03 -6.88
CA SER A 43 -6.34 -11.42 -7.55
C SER A 43 -6.56 -9.92 -7.82
N VAL A 44 -7.70 -9.57 -8.45
CA VAL A 44 -8.05 -8.16 -8.72
C VAL A 44 -8.31 -7.37 -7.43
N CYS A 45 -8.87 -8.03 -6.39
CA CYS A 45 -9.04 -7.41 -5.08
C CYS A 45 -7.68 -7.06 -4.44
N VAL A 46 -6.73 -8.00 -4.43
CA VAL A 46 -5.40 -7.82 -3.82
C VAL A 46 -4.65 -6.67 -4.48
N GLU A 47 -4.66 -6.58 -5.82
CA GLU A 47 -4.05 -5.45 -6.54
C GLU A 47 -4.66 -4.09 -6.13
N ARG A 48 -5.99 -3.99 -6.13
CA ARG A 48 -6.70 -2.76 -5.71
C ARG A 48 -6.45 -2.44 -4.24
N CYS A 49 -6.36 -3.46 -3.40
CA CYS A 49 -6.07 -3.31 -1.98
C CYS A 49 -4.66 -2.75 -1.78
N ALA A 50 -3.65 -3.31 -2.45
CA ALA A 50 -2.26 -2.86 -2.35
C ALA A 50 -2.12 -1.37 -2.72
N THR A 51 -2.74 -0.95 -3.83
CA THR A 51 -2.76 0.46 -4.25
C THR A 51 -3.37 1.37 -3.19
N LYS A 52 -4.56 1.04 -2.69
CA LYS A 52 -5.26 1.84 -1.68
C LYS A 52 -4.53 1.85 -0.32
N TRP A 53 -3.93 0.73 0.06
CA TRP A 53 -3.18 0.60 1.31
C TRP A 53 -1.94 1.49 1.25
N MET A 54 -1.19 1.47 0.15
CA MET A 54 -0.02 2.33 -0.05
C MET A 54 -0.36 3.81 -0.08
N GLU A 55 -1.46 4.21 -0.74
CA GLU A 55 -1.95 5.60 -0.69
C GLU A 55 -2.29 6.03 0.74
N THR A 56 -2.93 5.15 1.50
CA THR A 56 -3.29 5.41 2.90
C THR A 56 -2.06 5.48 3.79
N PHE A 57 -1.12 4.54 3.62
CA PHE A 57 0.16 4.48 4.32
C PHE A 57 0.94 5.79 4.14
N LYS A 58 1.06 6.29 2.89
CA LYS A 58 1.69 7.58 2.60
C LYS A 58 1.01 8.75 3.32
N LYS A 59 -0.33 8.81 3.30
CA LYS A 59 -1.11 9.85 3.99
C LYS A 59 -0.88 9.83 5.51
N VAL A 60 -0.85 8.64 6.11
CA VAL A 60 -0.58 8.46 7.54
C VAL A 60 0.86 8.89 7.87
N GLN A 61 1.83 8.42 7.10
CA GLN A 61 3.24 8.81 7.24
C GLN A 61 3.42 10.33 7.16
N THR A 62 2.75 11.00 6.22
CA THR A 62 2.76 12.48 6.08
C THR A 62 2.38 13.17 7.38
N LYS A 63 1.28 12.70 8.00
CA LYS A 63 0.72 13.32 9.20
C LYS A 63 1.55 13.01 10.43
N MET A 64 2.10 11.80 10.53
CA MET A 64 2.96 11.40 11.66
C MET A 64 4.30 12.14 11.65
N SER A 65 4.87 12.43 10.48
CA SER A 65 6.11 13.19 10.35
C SER A 65 5.92 14.71 10.45
N GLY A 66 4.75 15.20 10.90
CA GLY A 66 4.50 16.63 11.09
C GLY A 66 4.36 17.44 9.79
N GLY A 67 4.11 16.79 8.65
CA GLY A 67 3.89 17.47 7.37
C GLY A 67 5.16 17.79 6.56
N ALA A 68 6.33 17.28 6.93
CA ALA A 68 7.53 17.35 6.10
C ALA A 68 7.72 16.04 5.32
N MET A 69 7.46 16.07 4.02
CA MET A 69 7.93 15.04 3.10
C MET A 69 9.41 15.32 2.78
N PRO A 70 10.32 14.34 2.87
CA PRO A 70 11.57 14.45 2.15
C PRO A 70 11.23 14.55 0.65
N ALA A 71 11.57 15.69 0.05
CA ALA A 71 11.54 15.87 -1.40
C ALA A 71 12.50 14.83 -2.01
N GLY A 72 11.95 13.80 -2.64
CA GLY A 72 12.77 12.70 -3.18
C GLY A 72 12.07 11.36 -3.41
N MET A 73 10.74 11.32 -3.37
CA MET A 73 10.00 10.26 -4.05
C MET A 73 9.03 10.94 -5.01
N ASP A 74 9.58 11.38 -6.15
CA ASP A 74 8.80 11.84 -7.28
C ASP A 74 7.74 10.78 -7.58
N ALA A 75 6.49 11.15 -7.27
CA ALA A 75 5.34 10.49 -7.83
C ALA A 75 5.48 10.65 -9.34
N ALA A 76 5.62 9.53 -10.06
CA ALA A 76 5.21 9.50 -11.45
C ALA A 76 3.81 10.16 -11.51
N PRO A 77 3.55 11.06 -12.48
CA PRO A 77 2.29 11.77 -12.53
C PRO A 77 1.16 10.75 -12.57
N ALA A 78 0.28 10.82 -11.56
CA ALA A 78 -1.02 10.20 -11.65
C ALA A 78 -1.69 10.86 -12.87
N GLU A 79 -1.80 10.13 -13.98
CA GLU A 79 -2.70 10.52 -15.04
C GLU A 79 -4.08 10.76 -14.42
N ALA A 80 -4.60 11.97 -14.62
CA ALA A 80 -5.88 12.37 -14.10
C ALA A 80 -6.94 11.39 -14.60
N ALA A 81 -7.49 10.58 -13.70
CA ALA A 81 -8.63 9.74 -14.01
C ALA A 81 -9.80 10.64 -14.43
N PRO A 82 -10.46 10.39 -15.57
CA PRO A 82 -11.57 11.22 -16.02
C PRO A 82 -12.72 11.13 -15.02
N GLU A 83 -13.21 12.30 -14.62
CA GLU A 83 -14.35 12.51 -13.74
C GLU A 83 -15.61 11.91 -14.39
N LYS A 84 -16.01 10.71 -13.97
CA LYS A 84 -17.23 10.08 -14.46
C LYS A 84 -18.41 10.64 -13.69
N LYS A 85 -19.03 11.67 -14.26
CA LYS A 85 -20.35 12.19 -13.95
C LYS A 85 -21.34 11.03 -13.72
N GLY A 86 -21.90 10.98 -12.50
CA GLY A 86 -23.22 10.47 -12.15
C GLY A 86 -23.63 9.05 -12.62
N TRP A 87 -23.63 8.10 -11.68
CA TRP A 87 -24.52 6.91 -11.72
C TRP A 87 -25.43 6.81 -10.47
N PHE A 88 -25.31 7.76 -9.55
CA PHE A 88 -26.33 7.97 -8.53
C PHE A 88 -27.27 9.06 -9.05
N SER A 89 -28.57 8.73 -9.07
CA SER A 89 -29.70 9.55 -9.49
C SER A 89 -29.65 11.00 -9.06
#